data_AF-A0A7V5PH45-F1
#
_entry.id   AF-A0A7V5PH45-F1
#
_cell.length_a   1.000
_cell.length_b   1.000
_cell.length_c   1.000
_cell.angle_alpha   90.00
_cell.angle_beta   90.00
_cell.angle_gamma   90.00
#
_symmetry.space_group_name_H-M   'P 1'
#
loop_
_entity.id
_entity.type
_entity.pdbx_description
1 polymer ?
#
loop_
_entity_poly.entity_id
_entity_poly.type
_entity_poly.pdbx_seq_one_letter_code
_entity_poly.pdbx_strand_id
1 'polypeptide(L)'
;MPSSICKDPSHAIFSPGTGLRLLGLFLLLVLATSMVRAAGGDDVSELAREIAAERKRVTEAGELGDGRRKELLARLDRAAEFLDRRRQVLTRSEALETRLRKAPAELGELQRRRLPSVLSASVLTGWSDTRLQRELDRTMDAIDRVRGELNAAERDLARYLAAAKQDGEELVRINARLASLVGNTAAAAAGAPASGADALQDRAEVAWLQARRDFLRLRQDNLSLLTELAQARRDFNIRLLQRLQENADLLHQTLTERKLATLQHSGKEGIPETDRGGMLPEPLRSLQEEIEALHAEQARIVARSGELAQREERARRQLEFLKADRTRLEQALELVAEGDQLSAMLRKRRQLLPGSAELAAELDQYLRELNQATLRQLELDEILRSPRLESALQAPVGGMESRGPNGDASPLPPELAQQRQELERERQRALQDLLLAYTDYVSRLSALQAMLRKLHAEIVAYHEFIITQMLWMPSSASILDFRPAQLLKGMAWYLNRD
;
A
#
# COMPACT_ATOMS: atom_id res chain seq x y z
N MET A 1 18.75 -28.36 -63.59
CA MET A 1 18.65 -29.76 -64.08
C MET A 1 19.17 -30.69 -63.01
N PRO A 2 18.53 -31.84 -62.75
CA PRO A 2 17.12 -32.11 -62.44
C PRO A 2 17.00 -32.60 -60.96
N SER A 3 15.90 -32.91 -60.29
CA SER A 3 14.52 -33.37 -60.59
C SER A 3 13.70 -33.08 -59.31
N SER A 4 12.61 -32.29 -59.31
CA SER A 4 11.26 -32.61 -59.80
C SER A 4 10.68 -33.91 -59.23
N ILE A 5 9.98 -33.81 -58.09
CA ILE A 5 8.94 -34.78 -57.68
C ILE A 5 7.67 -33.97 -57.37
N CYS A 6 6.76 -33.98 -58.35
CA CYS A 6 5.35 -33.66 -58.18
C CYS A 6 4.71 -34.72 -57.28
N LYS A 7 3.92 -34.29 -56.29
CA LYS A 7 2.86 -35.11 -55.69
C LYS A 7 1.59 -34.29 -55.65
N ASP A 8 0.55 -34.87 -56.23
CA ASP A 8 -0.79 -34.33 -56.38
C ASP A 8 -1.46 -33.94 -55.05
N PRO A 9 -2.30 -32.90 -55.03
CA PRO A 9 -3.20 -32.63 -53.92
C PRO A 9 -4.46 -33.51 -54.07
N SER A 10 -4.51 -34.62 -53.35
CA SER A 10 -5.76 -35.37 -53.17
C SER A 10 -6.74 -34.54 -52.34
N HIS A 11 -7.80 -34.08 -53.00
CA HIS A 11 -8.99 -33.48 -52.41
C HIS A 11 -9.54 -34.35 -51.26
N ALA A 12 -9.37 -33.90 -50.03
CA ALA A 12 -10.13 -34.40 -48.90
C ALA A 12 -11.55 -33.83 -49.00
N ILE A 13 -12.47 -34.66 -49.48
CA ILE A 13 -13.91 -34.43 -49.42
C ILE A 13 -14.30 -34.34 -47.95
N PHE A 14 -14.45 -33.11 -47.44
CA PHE A 14 -15.10 -32.85 -46.17
C PHE A 14 -16.56 -33.27 -46.30
N SER A 15 -16.89 -34.44 -45.76
CA SER A 15 -18.28 -34.84 -45.55
C SER A 15 -18.98 -33.78 -44.70
N PRO A 16 -20.07 -33.14 -45.18
CA PRO A 16 -20.82 -32.15 -44.40
C PRO A 16 -21.50 -32.74 -43.14
N GLY A 17 -21.37 -34.05 -42.89
CA GLY A 17 -21.92 -34.72 -41.72
C GLY A 17 -21.00 -34.79 -40.49
N THR A 18 -19.69 -34.56 -40.62
CA THR A 18 -18.75 -34.69 -39.48
C THR A 18 -18.66 -33.42 -38.64
N GLY A 19 -18.78 -32.25 -39.27
CA GLY A 19 -18.83 -30.96 -38.55
C GLY A 19 -20.05 -30.83 -37.64
N LEU A 20 -21.22 -31.29 -38.09
CA LEU A 20 -22.45 -31.26 -37.29
C LEU A 20 -22.40 -32.25 -36.11
N ARG A 21 -21.73 -33.40 -36.29
CA ARG A 21 -21.54 -34.40 -35.22
C ARG A 21 -20.54 -33.93 -34.17
N LEU A 22 -19.45 -33.25 -34.56
CA LEU A 22 -18.50 -32.65 -33.61
C LEU A 22 -19.11 -31.47 -32.86
N LEU A 23 -19.92 -30.63 -33.53
CA LEU A 23 -20.63 -29.53 -32.89
C LEU A 23 -21.71 -30.04 -31.94
N GLY A 24 -22.44 -31.09 -32.32
CA GLY A 24 -23.40 -31.78 -31.47
C GLY A 24 -22.76 -32.44 -30.25
N LEU A 25 -21.57 -33.05 -30.41
CA LEU A 25 -20.83 -33.67 -29.31
C LEU A 25 -20.25 -32.62 -28.35
N PHE A 26 -19.79 -31.47 -28.88
CA PHE A 26 -19.36 -30.33 -28.07
C PHE A 26 -20.53 -29.68 -27.32
N LEU A 27 -21.70 -29.54 -27.96
CA LEU A 27 -22.92 -29.04 -27.31
C LEU A 27 -23.41 -30.02 -26.23
N LEU A 28 -23.33 -31.32 -26.47
CA LEU A 28 -23.64 -32.36 -25.47
C LEU A 28 -22.64 -32.34 -24.31
N LEU A 29 -21.35 -32.07 -24.56
CA LEU A 29 -20.35 -31.96 -23.49
C LEU A 29 -20.53 -30.68 -22.66
N VAL A 30 -20.85 -29.57 -23.31
CA VAL A 30 -21.20 -28.30 -22.64
C VAL A 30 -22.50 -28.46 -21.84
N LEU A 31 -23.53 -29.09 -22.40
CA LEU A 31 -24.80 -29.37 -21.70
C LEU A 31 -24.64 -30.36 -20.55
N ALA A 32 -23.80 -31.40 -20.71
CA ALA A 32 -23.48 -32.35 -19.66
C ALA A 32 -22.70 -31.69 -18.50
N THR A 33 -21.76 -30.78 -18.80
CA THR A 33 -21.07 -30.01 -17.74
C THR A 33 -22.00 -29.05 -17.00
N SER A 34 -23.05 -28.52 -17.63
CA SER A 34 -24.07 -27.72 -16.94
C SER A 34 -25.06 -28.56 -16.11
N MET A 35 -25.41 -29.79 -16.54
CA MET A 35 -26.30 -30.68 -15.76
C MET A 35 -25.62 -31.27 -14.52
N VAL A 36 -24.32 -31.60 -14.59
CA VAL A 36 -23.56 -32.05 -13.40
C VAL A 36 -23.44 -30.92 -12.35
N ARG A 37 -23.55 -29.66 -12.77
CA ARG A 37 -23.46 -28.49 -11.88
C ARG A 37 -24.76 -28.15 -11.17
N ALA A 38 -25.92 -28.48 -11.75
CA ALA A 38 -27.23 -28.31 -11.11
C ALA A 38 -27.52 -29.37 -10.04
N ALA A 39 -26.96 -30.58 -10.17
CA ALA A 39 -27.16 -31.68 -9.22
C ALA A 39 -26.56 -31.42 -7.82
N GLY A 40 -25.51 -30.60 -7.71
CA GLY A 40 -24.87 -30.32 -6.42
C GLY A 40 -25.66 -29.39 -5.48
N GLY A 41 -26.60 -28.60 -6.02
CA GLY A 41 -27.45 -27.68 -5.25
C GLY A 41 -28.66 -28.38 -4.61
N ASP A 42 -29.16 -29.43 -5.27
CA ASP A 42 -30.35 -30.17 -4.82
C ASP A 42 -30.03 -31.02 -3.57
N ASP A 43 -28.88 -31.70 -3.56
CA ASP A 43 -28.44 -32.55 -2.44
C ASP A 43 -28.26 -31.78 -1.12
N VAL A 44 -27.76 -30.53 -1.15
CA VAL A 44 -27.56 -29.71 0.06
C VAL A 44 -28.91 -29.23 0.61
N SER A 45 -29.85 -28.91 -0.27
CA SER A 45 -31.20 -28.50 0.08
C SER A 45 -32.02 -29.65 0.65
N GLU A 46 -31.82 -30.87 0.12
CA GLU A 46 -32.46 -32.09 0.61
C GLU A 46 -31.94 -32.49 1.99
N LEU A 47 -30.62 -32.61 2.19
CA LEU A 47 -30.03 -32.92 3.50
C LEU A 47 -30.39 -31.88 4.57
N ALA A 48 -30.45 -30.60 4.22
CA ALA A 48 -30.89 -29.55 5.15
C ALA A 48 -32.36 -29.73 5.57
N ARG A 49 -33.23 -30.13 4.64
CA ARG A 49 -34.64 -30.45 4.94
C ARG A 49 -34.76 -31.68 5.83
N GLU A 50 -33.98 -32.72 5.59
CA GLU A 50 -33.94 -33.93 6.42
C GLU A 50 -33.48 -33.61 7.85
N ILE A 51 -32.41 -32.82 8.01
CA ILE A 51 -31.92 -32.38 9.34
C ILE A 51 -32.97 -31.55 10.07
N ALA A 52 -33.65 -30.62 9.38
CA ALA A 52 -34.71 -29.81 9.98
C ALA A 52 -35.92 -30.65 10.41
N ALA A 53 -36.32 -31.63 9.59
CA ALA A 53 -37.39 -32.56 9.90
C ALA A 53 -37.04 -33.45 11.11
N GLU A 54 -35.81 -33.96 11.18
CA GLU A 54 -35.36 -34.79 12.30
C GLU A 54 -35.20 -33.97 13.59
N ARG A 55 -34.76 -32.71 13.48
CA ARG A 55 -34.74 -31.78 14.62
C ARG A 55 -36.12 -31.60 15.21
N LYS A 56 -37.13 -31.37 14.35
CA LYS A 56 -38.53 -31.22 14.78
C LYS A 56 -39.05 -32.48 15.46
N ARG A 57 -38.77 -33.66 14.89
CA ARG A 57 -39.12 -34.96 15.50
C ARG A 57 -38.50 -35.14 16.89
N VAL A 58 -37.21 -34.85 17.05
CA VAL A 58 -36.50 -34.98 18.33
C VAL A 58 -37.03 -34.01 19.39
N THR A 59 -37.45 -32.80 18.99
CA THR A 59 -38.05 -31.83 19.92
C THR A 59 -39.47 -32.20 20.34
N GLU A 60 -40.26 -32.76 19.43
CA GLU A 60 -41.67 -33.13 19.68
C GLU A 60 -41.82 -34.50 20.35
N ALA A 61 -40.78 -35.35 20.30
CA ALA A 61 -40.78 -36.66 20.96
C ALA A 61 -40.76 -36.52 22.49
N GLY A 62 -41.93 -36.69 23.11
CA GLY A 62 -42.11 -36.67 24.57
C GLY A 62 -41.49 -37.85 25.32
N GLU A 63 -41.14 -38.94 24.62
CA GLU A 63 -40.61 -40.18 25.22
C GLU A 63 -39.08 -40.16 25.41
N LEU A 64 -38.37 -39.17 24.86
CA LEU A 64 -36.93 -39.04 25.01
C LEU A 64 -36.59 -38.33 26.34
N GLY A 65 -35.77 -38.98 27.17
CA GLY A 65 -35.18 -38.32 28.34
C GLY A 65 -34.35 -37.08 27.94
N ASP A 66 -34.40 -36.03 28.76
CA ASP A 66 -33.82 -34.71 28.46
C ASP A 66 -32.33 -34.77 28.07
N GLY A 67 -31.55 -35.69 28.68
CA GLY A 67 -30.15 -35.91 28.34
C GLY A 67 -29.95 -36.42 26.92
N ARG A 68 -30.75 -37.41 26.49
CA ARG A 68 -30.66 -37.99 25.15
C ARG A 68 -31.17 -37.02 24.08
N ARG A 69 -32.22 -36.25 24.40
CA ARG A 69 -32.73 -35.18 23.52
C ARG A 69 -31.65 -34.13 23.24
N LYS A 70 -30.97 -33.64 24.28
CA LYS A 70 -29.86 -32.67 24.13
C LYS A 70 -28.72 -33.22 23.29
N GLU A 71 -28.35 -34.48 23.48
CA GLU A 71 -27.29 -35.13 22.71
C GLU A 71 -27.64 -35.22 21.22
N LEU A 72 -28.86 -35.68 20.89
CA LEU A 72 -29.32 -35.79 19.49
C LEU A 72 -29.40 -34.41 18.82
N LEU A 73 -29.90 -33.40 19.53
CA LEU A 73 -29.92 -32.03 19.03
C LEU A 73 -28.52 -31.48 18.74
N ALA A 74 -27.55 -31.71 19.63
CA ALA A 74 -26.17 -31.29 19.41
C ALA A 74 -25.53 -31.97 18.18
N ARG A 75 -25.88 -33.24 17.90
CA ARG A 75 -25.44 -33.95 16.69
C ARG A 75 -26.05 -33.35 15.42
N LEU A 76 -27.34 -33.02 15.44
CA LEU A 76 -28.01 -32.35 14.32
C LEU A 76 -27.48 -30.93 14.08
N ASP A 77 -27.13 -30.19 15.14
CA ASP A 77 -26.49 -28.88 15.02
C ASP A 77 -25.09 -28.99 14.37
N ARG A 78 -24.30 -30.02 14.71
CA ARG A 78 -23.03 -30.31 14.01
C ARG A 78 -23.25 -30.68 12.54
N ALA A 79 -24.29 -31.46 12.23
CA ALA A 79 -24.64 -31.79 10.85
C ALA A 79 -24.96 -30.53 10.03
N ALA A 80 -25.72 -29.59 10.62
CA ALA A 80 -26.00 -28.30 9.98
C ALA A 80 -24.72 -27.47 9.77
N GLU A 81 -23.80 -27.45 10.75
CA GLU A 81 -22.50 -26.77 10.60
C GLU A 81 -21.68 -27.33 9.43
N PHE A 82 -21.66 -28.66 9.23
CA PHE A 82 -21.00 -29.27 8.08
C PHE A 82 -21.61 -28.84 6.75
N LEU A 83 -22.94 -28.71 6.67
CA LEU A 83 -23.60 -28.19 5.45
C LEU A 83 -23.21 -26.74 5.17
N ASP A 84 -23.11 -25.89 6.18
CA ASP A 84 -22.67 -24.51 6.00
C ASP A 84 -21.20 -24.43 5.57
N ARG A 85 -20.33 -25.25 6.16
CA ARG A 85 -18.94 -25.38 5.71
C ARG A 85 -18.85 -25.88 4.26
N ARG A 86 -19.71 -26.84 3.86
CA ARG A 86 -19.81 -27.31 2.47
C ARG A 86 -20.18 -26.17 1.53
N ARG A 87 -21.20 -25.37 1.85
CA ARG A 87 -21.62 -24.21 1.05
C ARG A 87 -20.47 -23.22 0.87
N GLN A 88 -19.75 -22.87 1.95
CA GLN A 88 -18.60 -21.97 1.87
C GLN A 88 -17.50 -22.50 0.93
N VAL A 89 -17.23 -23.81 0.96
CA VAL A 89 -16.26 -24.44 0.07
C VAL A 89 -16.73 -24.41 -1.39
N LEU A 90 -18.01 -24.67 -1.66
CA LEU A 90 -18.58 -24.59 -3.01
C LEU A 90 -18.47 -23.17 -3.58
N THR A 91 -18.84 -22.14 -2.81
CA THR A 91 -18.68 -20.74 -3.22
C THR A 91 -17.21 -20.39 -3.51
N ARG A 92 -16.27 -20.87 -2.68
CA ARG A 92 -14.83 -20.69 -2.93
C ARG A 92 -14.36 -21.42 -4.19
N SER A 93 -14.93 -22.59 -4.48
CA SER A 93 -14.63 -23.38 -5.68
C SER A 93 -15.12 -22.64 -6.93
N GLU A 94 -16.33 -22.09 -6.92
CA GLU A 94 -16.86 -21.30 -8.03
C GLU A 94 -16.04 -20.03 -8.29
N ALA A 95 -15.63 -19.34 -7.22
CA ALA A 95 -14.75 -18.19 -7.32
C ALA A 95 -13.38 -18.57 -7.91
N LEU A 96 -12.82 -19.71 -7.49
CA LEU A 96 -11.57 -20.23 -8.02
C LEU A 96 -11.70 -20.59 -9.50
N GLU A 97 -12.74 -21.34 -9.89
CA GLU A 97 -12.98 -21.67 -11.30
C GLU A 97 -13.16 -20.42 -12.17
N THR A 98 -13.88 -19.43 -11.68
CA THR A 98 -14.06 -18.15 -12.39
C THR A 98 -12.71 -17.45 -12.57
N ARG A 99 -11.86 -17.47 -11.55
CA ARG A 99 -10.50 -16.94 -11.63
C ARG A 99 -9.64 -17.74 -12.62
N LEU A 100 -9.72 -19.06 -12.61
CA LEU A 100 -8.98 -19.93 -13.53
C LEU A 100 -9.39 -19.70 -14.99
N ARG A 101 -10.69 -19.47 -15.26
CA ARG A 101 -11.17 -19.12 -16.61
C ARG A 101 -10.63 -17.77 -17.09
N LYS A 102 -10.47 -16.79 -16.20
CA LYS A 102 -9.97 -15.45 -16.54
C LYS A 102 -8.44 -15.36 -16.56
N ALA A 103 -7.76 -16.21 -15.82
CA ALA A 103 -6.32 -16.14 -15.59
C ALA A 103 -5.47 -16.07 -16.87
N PRO A 104 -5.71 -16.88 -17.93
CA PRO A 104 -4.90 -16.82 -19.15
C PRO A 104 -5.06 -15.48 -19.90
N ALA A 105 -6.29 -14.94 -19.94
CA ALA A 105 -6.57 -13.66 -20.57
C ALA A 105 -5.89 -12.52 -19.80
N GLU A 106 -6.03 -12.51 -18.48
CA GLU A 106 -5.38 -11.52 -17.60
C GLU A 106 -3.85 -11.60 -17.69
N LEU A 107 -3.28 -12.80 -17.77
CA LEU A 107 -1.84 -12.99 -17.92
C LEU A 107 -1.36 -12.45 -19.27
N GLY A 108 -2.10 -12.71 -20.35
CA GLY A 108 -1.84 -12.13 -21.66
C GLY A 108 -1.97 -10.59 -21.68
N GLU A 109 -2.93 -10.04 -20.95
CA GLU A 109 -3.08 -8.60 -20.77
C GLU A 109 -1.89 -7.99 -20.01
N LEU A 110 -1.49 -8.56 -18.88
CA LEU A 110 -0.36 -8.07 -18.08
C LEU A 110 0.96 -8.08 -18.85
N GLN A 111 1.17 -9.07 -19.73
CA GLN A 111 2.35 -9.14 -20.60
C GLN A 111 2.34 -8.08 -21.70
N ARG A 112 1.16 -7.73 -22.24
CA ARG A 112 1.01 -6.77 -23.34
C ARG A 112 0.82 -5.33 -22.87
N ARG A 113 0.33 -5.14 -21.65
CA ARG A 113 -0.02 -3.84 -21.09
C ARG A 113 1.22 -2.98 -21.00
N ARG A 114 1.21 -1.88 -21.75
CA ARG A 114 2.32 -0.93 -21.73
C ARG A 114 2.25 -0.11 -20.45
N LEU A 115 3.42 0.10 -19.86
CA LEU A 115 3.60 1.06 -18.77
C LEU A 115 3.35 2.48 -19.32
N PRO A 116 2.86 3.41 -18.48
CA PRO A 116 2.79 4.81 -18.86
C PRO A 116 4.17 5.33 -19.30
N SER A 117 4.20 6.28 -20.23
CA SER A 117 5.45 6.93 -20.65
C SER A 117 6.08 7.71 -19.50
N VAL A 118 7.42 7.83 -19.47
CA VAL A 118 8.06 8.80 -18.57
C VAL A 118 7.61 10.18 -19.03
N LEU A 119 7.19 11.02 -18.09
CA LEU A 119 7.06 12.44 -18.37
C LEU A 119 8.44 13.03 -18.65
N SER A 120 8.53 13.98 -19.58
CA SER A 120 9.78 14.69 -19.85
C SER A 120 9.62 16.16 -19.47
N ALA A 121 10.70 16.80 -19.04
CA ALA A 121 10.70 18.21 -18.70
C ALA A 121 10.13 19.08 -19.84
N SER A 122 10.44 18.72 -21.10
CA SER A 122 9.93 19.42 -22.29
C SER A 122 8.40 19.45 -22.36
N VAL A 123 7.73 18.34 -22.03
CA VAL A 123 6.25 18.26 -22.05
C VAL A 123 5.65 19.12 -20.93
N LEU A 124 6.32 19.20 -19.78
CA LEU A 124 5.86 19.94 -18.62
C LEU A 124 5.96 21.46 -18.82
N THR A 125 6.90 21.95 -19.64
CA THR A 125 7.04 23.39 -19.91
C THR A 125 5.76 24.05 -20.42
N GLY A 126 4.95 23.35 -21.23
CA GLY A 126 3.70 23.87 -21.78
C GLY A 126 2.48 23.75 -20.86
N TRP A 127 2.62 23.22 -19.64
CA TRP A 127 1.48 23.04 -18.72
C TRP A 127 1.33 24.23 -17.78
N SER A 128 0.11 24.52 -17.34
CA SER A 128 -0.15 25.48 -16.26
C SER A 128 0.13 24.85 -14.88
N ASP A 129 0.38 25.67 -13.86
CA ASP A 129 0.62 25.19 -12.50
C ASP A 129 -0.57 24.43 -11.93
N THR A 130 -1.79 24.89 -12.24
CA THR A 130 -3.04 24.18 -11.89
C THR A 130 -3.18 22.83 -12.58
N ARG A 131 -2.57 22.64 -13.75
CA ARG A 131 -2.54 21.34 -14.46
C ARG A 131 -1.47 20.44 -13.86
N LEU A 132 -0.28 20.98 -13.57
CA LEU A 132 0.81 20.25 -12.91
C LEU A 132 0.36 19.70 -11.56
N GLN A 133 -0.28 20.51 -10.72
CA GLN A 133 -0.79 20.08 -9.42
C GLN A 133 -1.84 18.97 -9.55
N ARG A 134 -2.83 19.14 -10.44
CA ARG A 134 -3.86 18.10 -10.66
C ARG A 134 -3.28 16.79 -11.15
N GLU A 135 -2.27 16.83 -12.01
CA GLU A 135 -1.65 15.60 -12.52
C GLU A 135 -0.76 14.94 -11.45
N LEU A 136 -0.13 15.74 -10.59
CA LEU A 136 0.57 15.24 -9.42
C LEU A 136 -0.40 14.52 -8.47
N ASP A 137 -1.52 15.14 -8.12
CA ASP A 137 -2.53 14.53 -7.23
C ASP A 137 -3.05 13.20 -7.81
N ARG A 138 -3.36 13.17 -9.11
CA ARG A 138 -3.76 11.94 -9.82
C ARG A 138 -2.69 10.85 -9.80
N THR A 139 -1.42 11.26 -9.94
CA THR A 139 -0.28 10.33 -9.91
C THR A 139 -0.12 9.74 -8.51
N MET A 140 -0.29 10.55 -7.46
CA MET A 140 -0.27 10.10 -6.07
C MET A 140 -1.42 9.13 -5.76
N ASP A 141 -2.64 9.43 -6.23
CA ASP A 141 -3.79 8.51 -6.10
C ASP A 141 -3.56 7.18 -6.86
N ALA A 142 -2.88 7.23 -8.01
CA ALA A 142 -2.51 6.03 -8.75
C ALA A 142 -1.45 5.22 -8.01
N ILE A 143 -0.45 5.86 -7.40
CA ILE A 143 0.57 5.21 -6.57
C ILE A 143 -0.09 4.44 -5.42
N ASP A 144 -1.02 5.07 -4.70
CA ASP A 144 -1.66 4.42 -3.55
C ASP A 144 -2.56 3.24 -3.96
N ARG A 145 -3.24 3.33 -5.11
CA ARG A 145 -3.98 2.18 -5.68
C ARG A 145 -3.05 1.02 -6.06
N VAL A 146 -1.97 1.31 -6.79
CA VAL A 146 -1.01 0.27 -7.24
C VAL A 146 -0.32 -0.39 -6.05
N ARG A 147 -0.05 0.34 -4.97
CA ARG A 147 0.42 -0.22 -3.69
C ARG A 147 -0.57 -1.25 -3.13
N GLY A 148 -1.86 -0.92 -3.11
CA GLY A 148 -2.91 -1.85 -2.68
C GLY A 148 -2.97 -3.12 -3.53
N GLU A 149 -2.85 -2.97 -4.86
CA GLU A 149 -2.83 -4.10 -5.80
C GLU A 149 -1.57 -4.96 -5.67
N LEU A 150 -0.40 -4.35 -5.42
CA LEU A 150 0.85 -5.06 -5.16
C LEU A 150 0.74 -5.91 -3.89
N ASN A 151 0.23 -5.33 -2.80
CA ASN A 151 0.01 -6.06 -1.53
C ASN A 151 -0.99 -7.21 -1.70
N ALA A 152 -2.02 -7.04 -2.53
CA ALA A 152 -2.94 -8.12 -2.86
C ALA A 152 -2.25 -9.25 -3.64
N ALA A 153 -1.45 -8.93 -4.66
CA ALA A 153 -0.70 -9.90 -5.46
C ALA A 153 0.30 -10.70 -4.60
N GLU A 154 0.98 -10.04 -3.66
CA GLU A 154 1.92 -10.69 -2.75
C GLU A 154 1.23 -11.64 -1.77
N ARG A 155 0.09 -11.26 -1.20
CA ARG A 155 -0.71 -12.15 -0.34
C ARG A 155 -1.23 -13.36 -1.11
N ASP A 156 -1.67 -13.17 -2.35
CA ASP A 156 -2.09 -14.28 -3.21
C ASP A 156 -0.92 -15.24 -3.49
N LEU A 157 0.26 -14.69 -3.84
CA LEU A 157 1.47 -15.49 -4.05
C LEU A 157 1.83 -16.31 -2.80
N ALA A 158 1.86 -15.67 -1.63
CA ALA A 158 2.15 -16.35 -0.35
C ALA A 158 1.14 -17.48 -0.07
N ARG A 159 -0.15 -17.24 -0.30
CA ARG A 159 -1.20 -18.26 -0.15
C ARG A 159 -1.00 -19.44 -1.09
N TYR A 160 -0.59 -19.21 -2.34
CA TYR A 160 -0.33 -20.30 -3.29
C TYR A 160 0.93 -21.09 -2.92
N LEU A 161 1.99 -20.41 -2.49
CA LEU A 161 3.20 -21.09 -2.00
C LEU A 161 2.93 -21.91 -0.73
N ALA A 162 2.06 -21.44 0.16
CA ALA A 162 1.59 -22.20 1.31
C ALA A 162 0.78 -23.44 0.89
N ALA A 163 -0.16 -23.26 -0.04
CA ALA A 163 -0.97 -24.34 -0.59
C ALA A 163 -0.11 -25.44 -1.24
N ALA A 164 0.98 -25.07 -1.91
CA ALA A 164 1.94 -26.01 -2.50
C ALA A 164 2.47 -27.05 -1.49
N LYS A 165 2.61 -26.65 -0.21
CA LYS A 165 3.14 -27.50 0.86
C LYS A 165 2.03 -28.21 1.64
N GLN A 166 0.96 -27.48 1.96
CA GLN A 166 -0.06 -27.94 2.92
C GLN A 166 -1.16 -28.80 2.26
N ASP A 167 -1.48 -28.58 0.99
CA ASP A 167 -2.65 -29.21 0.35
C ASP A 167 -2.49 -30.73 0.22
N GLY A 168 -1.26 -31.20 -0.01
CA GLY A 168 -0.96 -32.63 -0.08
C GLY A 168 -1.25 -33.34 1.24
N GLU A 169 -0.82 -32.78 2.37
CA GLU A 169 -1.09 -33.35 3.69
C GLU A 169 -2.59 -33.29 4.03
N GLU A 170 -3.24 -32.16 3.73
CA GLU A 170 -4.67 -32.00 3.98
C GLU A 170 -5.49 -33.01 3.17
N LEU A 171 -5.13 -33.24 1.91
CA LEU A 171 -5.76 -34.25 1.05
C LEU A 171 -5.62 -35.67 1.62
N VAL A 172 -4.43 -36.04 2.12
CA VAL A 172 -4.22 -37.36 2.76
C VAL A 172 -5.11 -37.51 3.99
N ARG A 173 -5.17 -36.49 4.86
CA ARG A 173 -6.02 -36.50 6.07
C ARG A 173 -7.51 -36.60 5.72
N ILE A 174 -7.96 -35.84 4.72
CA ILE A 174 -9.35 -35.88 4.25
C ILE A 174 -9.68 -37.25 3.66
N ASN A 175 -8.81 -37.82 2.84
CA ASN A 175 -9.04 -39.14 2.25
C ASN A 175 -9.12 -40.25 3.31
N ALA A 176 -8.24 -40.21 4.32
CA ALA A 176 -8.28 -41.15 5.45
C ALA A 176 -9.58 -41.00 6.25
N ARG A 177 -10.01 -39.76 6.52
CA ARG A 177 -11.27 -39.49 7.23
C ARG A 177 -12.48 -39.96 6.44
N LEU A 178 -12.55 -39.68 5.14
CA LEU A 178 -13.61 -40.16 4.26
C LEU A 178 -13.69 -41.69 4.25
N ALA A 179 -12.54 -42.38 4.13
CA ALA A 179 -12.50 -43.84 4.17
C ALA A 179 -13.05 -44.40 5.50
N SER A 180 -12.72 -43.76 6.63
CA SER A 180 -13.24 -44.18 7.95
C SER A 180 -14.76 -44.00 8.08
N LEU A 181 -15.32 -42.89 7.58
CA LEU A 181 -16.75 -42.61 7.65
C LEU A 181 -17.56 -43.53 6.73
N VAL A 182 -17.05 -43.83 5.54
CA VAL A 182 -17.67 -44.79 4.62
C VAL A 182 -17.61 -46.22 5.18
N GLY A 183 -16.49 -46.60 5.81
CA GLY A 183 -16.39 -47.88 6.51
C GLY A 183 -17.36 -48.01 7.70
N ASN A 184 -17.52 -46.95 8.49
CA ASN A 184 -18.43 -46.92 9.64
C ASN A 184 -19.90 -46.97 9.23
N THR A 185 -20.28 -46.27 8.16
CA THR A 185 -21.66 -46.30 7.64
C THR A 185 -22.02 -47.67 7.05
N ALA A 186 -21.08 -48.35 6.38
CA ALA A 186 -21.27 -49.72 5.90
C ALA A 186 -21.36 -50.74 7.05
N ALA A 187 -20.57 -50.58 8.11
CA ALA A 187 -20.63 -51.43 9.30
C ALA A 187 -21.93 -51.21 10.12
N ALA A 188 -22.41 -49.97 10.23
CA ALA A 188 -23.68 -49.66 10.89
C ALA A 188 -24.87 -50.30 10.16
N ALA A 189 -24.87 -50.30 8.82
CA ALA A 189 -25.88 -50.96 8.00
C ALA A 189 -25.92 -52.50 8.20
N ALA A 190 -24.85 -53.11 8.72
CA ALA A 190 -24.72 -54.56 8.87
C ALA A 190 -25.05 -55.11 10.28
N GLY A 191 -25.36 -54.28 11.29
CA GLY A 191 -25.66 -54.84 12.61
C GLY A 191 -25.99 -53.90 13.79
N ALA A 192 -26.06 -52.59 13.64
CA ALA A 192 -26.45 -51.70 14.75
C ALA A 192 -27.39 -50.57 14.28
N PRO A 193 -28.48 -50.26 15.01
CA PRO A 193 -29.31 -49.11 14.68
C PRO A 193 -28.55 -47.83 15.04
N ALA A 194 -27.79 -47.27 14.09
CA ALA A 194 -27.36 -45.89 14.19
C ALA A 194 -28.61 -45.00 14.30
N SER A 195 -28.62 -44.05 15.24
CA SER A 195 -29.76 -43.14 15.34
C SER A 195 -29.86 -42.30 14.06
N GLY A 196 -31.07 -41.87 13.67
CA GLY A 196 -31.27 -41.05 12.47
C GLY A 196 -30.37 -39.81 12.43
N ALA A 197 -30.11 -39.22 13.60
CA ALA A 197 -29.19 -38.10 13.76
C ALA A 197 -27.72 -38.45 13.43
N ASP A 198 -27.28 -39.68 13.70
CA ASP A 198 -25.90 -40.12 13.43
C ASP A 198 -25.67 -40.29 11.94
N ALA A 199 -26.61 -40.94 11.27
CA ALA A 199 -26.58 -41.09 9.83
C ALA A 199 -26.59 -39.73 9.12
N LEU A 200 -27.40 -38.78 9.60
CA LEU A 200 -27.45 -37.42 9.03
C LEU A 200 -26.15 -36.64 9.27
N GLN A 201 -25.54 -36.77 10.46
CA GLN A 201 -24.26 -36.13 10.76
C GLN A 201 -23.15 -36.69 9.87
N ASP A 202 -23.03 -38.02 9.75
CA ASP A 202 -22.00 -38.65 8.92
C ASP A 202 -22.17 -38.31 7.44
N ARG A 203 -23.41 -38.29 6.91
CA ARG A 203 -23.68 -37.85 5.53
C ARG A 203 -23.29 -36.40 5.31
N ALA A 204 -23.61 -35.49 6.24
CA ALA A 204 -23.24 -34.09 6.13
C ALA A 204 -21.70 -33.90 6.19
N GLU A 205 -21.01 -34.62 7.07
CA GLU A 205 -19.55 -34.60 7.17
C GLU A 205 -18.89 -35.12 5.88
N VAL A 206 -19.36 -36.27 5.36
CA VAL A 206 -18.88 -36.83 4.08
C VAL A 206 -19.06 -35.83 2.94
N ALA A 207 -20.22 -35.21 2.84
CA ALA A 207 -20.52 -34.24 1.79
C ALA A 207 -19.63 -32.98 1.87
N TRP A 208 -19.33 -32.49 3.07
CA TRP A 208 -18.38 -31.39 3.28
C TRP A 208 -16.95 -31.79 2.90
N LEU A 209 -16.48 -32.95 3.37
CA LEU A 209 -15.13 -33.44 3.11
C LEU A 209 -14.90 -33.72 1.62
N GLN A 210 -15.90 -34.25 0.90
CA GLN A 210 -15.85 -34.42 -0.55
C GLN A 210 -15.69 -33.07 -1.26
N ALA A 211 -16.54 -32.09 -0.95
CA ALA A 211 -16.42 -30.75 -1.53
C ALA A 211 -15.05 -30.11 -1.22
N ARG A 212 -14.53 -30.30 0.00
CA ARG A 212 -13.22 -29.80 0.41
C ARG A 212 -12.08 -30.47 -0.37
N ARG A 213 -12.12 -31.79 -0.53
CA ARG A 213 -11.16 -32.55 -1.34
C ARG A 213 -11.15 -32.06 -2.78
N ASP A 214 -12.33 -31.89 -3.38
CA ASP A 214 -12.45 -31.51 -4.78
C ASP A 214 -11.96 -30.07 -5.00
N PHE A 215 -12.22 -29.15 -4.06
CA PHE A 215 -11.63 -27.81 -4.04
C PHE A 215 -10.09 -27.84 -3.97
N LEU A 216 -9.52 -28.64 -3.07
CA LEU A 216 -8.07 -28.75 -2.91
C LEU A 216 -7.40 -29.31 -4.17
N ARG A 217 -8.01 -30.33 -4.79
CA ARG A 217 -7.54 -30.87 -6.08
C ARG A 217 -7.58 -29.82 -7.18
N LEU A 218 -8.72 -29.12 -7.34
CA LEU A 218 -8.84 -28.04 -8.31
C LEU A 218 -7.75 -26.98 -8.13
N ARG A 219 -7.43 -26.61 -6.88
CA ARG A 219 -6.36 -25.66 -6.59
C ARG A 219 -4.98 -26.22 -6.90
N GLN A 220 -4.70 -27.47 -6.51
CA GLN A 220 -3.41 -28.14 -6.72
C GLN A 220 -3.11 -28.31 -8.21
N ASP A 221 -4.09 -28.78 -8.99
CA ASP A 221 -3.96 -29.02 -10.43
C ASP A 221 -3.66 -27.73 -11.22
N ASN A 222 -4.06 -26.58 -10.67
CA ASN A 222 -3.90 -25.27 -11.31
C ASN A 222 -2.92 -24.35 -10.56
N LEU A 223 -2.10 -24.91 -9.67
CA LEU A 223 -1.25 -24.12 -8.79
C LEU A 223 -0.18 -23.33 -9.55
N SER A 224 0.38 -23.91 -10.62
CA SER A 224 1.37 -23.25 -11.49
C SER A 224 0.80 -21.98 -12.12
N LEU A 225 -0.36 -22.09 -12.79
CA LEU A 225 -1.04 -20.95 -13.41
C LEU A 225 -1.39 -19.85 -12.41
N LEU A 226 -1.89 -20.22 -11.23
CA LEU A 226 -2.21 -19.26 -10.17
C LEU A 226 -0.97 -18.53 -9.64
N THR A 227 0.14 -19.25 -9.52
CA THR A 227 1.43 -18.72 -9.08
C THR A 227 2.02 -17.79 -10.14
N GLU A 228 2.02 -18.20 -11.41
CA GLU A 228 2.46 -17.37 -12.54
C GLU A 228 1.64 -16.08 -12.65
N LEU A 229 0.31 -16.15 -12.53
CA LEU A 229 -0.54 -14.97 -12.53
C LEU A 229 -0.21 -14.02 -11.36
N ALA A 230 -0.04 -14.55 -10.15
CA ALA A 230 0.31 -13.74 -8.99
C ALA A 230 1.69 -13.08 -9.14
N GLN A 231 2.68 -13.80 -9.66
CA GLN A 231 4.01 -13.27 -9.98
C GLN A 231 3.94 -12.18 -11.06
N ALA A 232 3.23 -12.44 -12.16
CA ALA A 232 3.07 -11.47 -13.25
C ALA A 232 2.40 -10.16 -12.76
N ARG A 233 1.38 -10.26 -11.91
CA ARG A 233 0.73 -9.10 -11.27
C ARG A 233 1.71 -8.33 -10.39
N ARG A 234 2.46 -9.03 -9.52
CA ARG A 234 3.47 -8.42 -8.65
C ARG A 234 4.51 -7.66 -9.48
N ASP A 235 5.09 -8.31 -10.48
CA ASP A 235 6.19 -7.76 -11.27
C ASP A 235 5.73 -6.61 -12.19
N PHE A 236 4.48 -6.66 -12.67
CA PHE A 236 3.86 -5.53 -13.37
C PHE A 236 3.65 -4.34 -12.41
N ASN A 237 3.07 -4.58 -11.23
CA ASN A 237 2.78 -3.51 -10.27
C ASN A 237 4.05 -2.86 -9.71
N ILE A 238 5.14 -3.62 -9.50
CA ILE A 238 6.45 -3.06 -9.12
C ILE A 238 6.94 -2.07 -10.19
N ARG A 239 6.91 -2.46 -11.46
CA ARG A 239 7.36 -1.60 -12.57
C ARG A 239 6.46 -0.38 -12.76
N LEU A 240 5.14 -0.56 -12.61
CA LEU A 240 4.18 0.54 -12.68
C LEU A 240 4.37 1.53 -11.52
N LEU A 241 4.57 1.03 -10.31
CA LEU A 241 4.84 1.86 -9.13
C LEU A 241 6.11 2.69 -9.33
N GLN A 242 7.21 2.08 -9.76
CA GLN A 242 8.46 2.79 -10.04
C GLN A 242 8.23 3.90 -11.07
N ARG A 243 7.49 3.59 -12.15
CA ARG A 243 7.22 4.57 -13.21
C ARG A 243 6.38 5.76 -12.73
N LEU A 244 5.36 5.49 -11.92
CA LEU A 244 4.51 6.55 -11.37
C LEU A 244 5.32 7.42 -10.38
N GLN A 245 6.22 6.81 -9.61
CA GLN A 245 7.11 7.54 -8.70
C GLN A 245 8.08 8.46 -9.47
N GLU A 246 8.70 7.98 -10.54
CA GLU A 246 9.55 8.81 -11.42
C GLU A 246 8.79 10.03 -11.96
N ASN A 247 7.53 9.83 -12.38
CA ASN A 247 6.67 10.90 -12.87
C ASN A 247 6.28 11.89 -11.77
N ALA A 248 5.93 11.40 -10.57
CA ALA A 248 5.59 12.24 -9.42
C ALA A 248 6.78 13.10 -8.98
N ASP A 249 7.98 12.52 -8.95
CA ASP A 249 9.22 13.22 -8.58
C ASP A 249 9.49 14.39 -9.55
N LEU A 250 9.32 14.17 -10.86
CA LEU A 250 9.50 15.23 -11.87
C LEU A 250 8.42 16.32 -11.78
N LEU A 251 7.15 15.95 -11.54
CA LEU A 251 6.05 16.90 -11.36
C LEU A 251 6.27 17.78 -10.13
N HIS A 252 6.73 17.20 -9.01
CA HIS A 252 7.09 17.95 -7.82
C HIS A 252 8.24 18.92 -8.06
N GLN A 253 9.34 18.45 -8.68
CA GLN A 253 10.50 19.29 -8.99
C GLN A 253 10.11 20.50 -9.84
N THR A 254 9.38 20.27 -10.93
CA THR A 254 8.95 21.36 -11.83
C THR A 254 8.01 22.36 -11.15
N LEU A 255 7.10 21.91 -10.28
CA LEU A 255 6.26 22.80 -9.49
C LEU A 255 7.07 23.67 -8.52
N THR A 256 8.05 23.08 -7.83
CA THR A 256 8.91 23.83 -6.91
C THR A 256 9.79 24.84 -7.65
N GLU A 257 10.42 24.43 -8.76
CA GLU A 257 11.25 25.31 -9.59
C GLU A 257 10.45 26.51 -10.12
N ARG A 258 9.22 26.30 -10.58
CA ARG A 258 8.35 27.38 -11.04
C ARG A 258 7.97 28.34 -9.93
N LYS A 259 7.58 27.84 -8.76
CA LYS A 259 7.29 28.70 -7.60
C LYS A 259 8.50 29.56 -7.23
N LEU A 260 9.70 28.99 -7.24
CA LEU A 260 10.93 29.74 -6.99
C LEU A 260 11.21 30.78 -8.07
N ALA A 261 11.00 30.44 -9.35
CA ALA A 261 11.15 31.39 -10.46
C ALA A 261 10.17 32.57 -10.33
N THR A 262 8.90 32.31 -10.00
CA THR A 262 7.90 33.36 -9.78
C THR A 262 8.29 34.30 -8.65
N LEU A 263 8.77 33.77 -7.52
CA LEU A 263 9.23 34.57 -6.38
C LEU A 263 10.46 35.43 -6.71
N GLN A 264 11.37 34.91 -7.55
CA GLN A 264 12.53 35.67 -8.02
C GLN A 264 12.17 36.79 -9.00
N HIS A 265 11.08 36.64 -9.78
CA HIS A 265 10.60 37.67 -10.70
C HIS A 265 9.78 38.74 -9.96
N SER A 266 8.90 38.34 -9.04
CA SER A 266 8.13 39.29 -8.22
C SER A 266 9.03 40.19 -7.37
N GLY A 267 10.13 39.66 -6.83
CA GLY A 267 11.13 40.47 -6.12
C GLY A 267 11.91 41.46 -7.01
N LYS A 268 11.84 41.35 -8.34
CA LYS A 268 12.54 42.23 -9.30
C LYS A 268 11.62 43.22 -10.02
N GLU A 269 10.35 42.87 -10.20
CA GLU A 269 9.33 43.65 -10.91
C GLU A 269 8.64 44.71 -10.04
N GLY A 270 8.69 44.61 -8.71
CA GLY A 270 8.23 45.66 -7.78
C GLY A 270 9.07 46.96 -7.85
N ILE A 271 10.11 47.00 -8.69
CA ILE A 271 10.96 48.17 -8.88
C ILE A 271 10.55 48.82 -10.22
N PRO A 272 9.87 49.97 -10.25
CA PRO A 272 9.68 50.70 -11.50
C PRO A 272 11.05 50.99 -12.13
N GLU A 273 11.25 50.59 -13.40
CA GLU A 273 12.53 50.70 -14.11
C GLU A 273 13.11 52.13 -14.15
N THR A 274 12.29 53.14 -13.89
CA THR A 274 12.69 54.55 -13.75
C THR A 274 13.54 54.86 -12.51
N ASP A 275 13.53 54.04 -11.45
CA ASP A 275 14.17 54.34 -10.15
C ASP A 275 15.43 53.50 -9.84
N ARG A 276 15.87 52.61 -10.73
CA ARG A 276 17.16 51.89 -10.54
C ARG A 276 18.39 52.80 -10.64
N GLY A 277 18.23 54.03 -11.13
CA GLY A 277 19.32 55.01 -11.33
C GLY A 277 19.17 56.33 -10.58
N GLY A 278 18.02 56.61 -9.96
CA GLY A 278 17.79 57.79 -9.13
C GLY A 278 17.78 57.38 -7.67
N MET A 279 18.60 58.01 -6.82
CA MET A 279 18.66 57.71 -5.39
C MET A 279 17.26 57.84 -4.75
N LEU A 280 16.58 56.71 -4.52
CA LEU A 280 15.45 56.67 -3.60
C LEU A 280 15.89 57.30 -2.26
N PRO A 281 15.07 58.18 -1.67
CA PRO A 281 15.32 58.72 -0.35
C PRO A 281 15.59 57.59 0.66
N GLU A 282 16.57 57.76 1.54
CA GLU A 282 16.96 56.82 2.62
C GLU A 282 15.80 56.02 3.25
N PRO A 283 14.67 56.65 3.68
CA PRO A 283 13.58 55.91 4.31
C PRO A 283 12.77 55.00 3.38
N LEU A 284 12.76 55.24 2.06
CA LEU A 284 12.13 54.32 1.09
C LEU A 284 13.06 53.17 0.74
N ARG A 285 14.38 53.43 0.78
CA ARG A 285 15.40 52.41 0.53
C ARG A 285 15.43 51.35 1.63
N SER A 286 15.35 51.74 2.90
CA SER A 286 15.32 50.77 4.01
C SER A 286 14.09 49.86 3.96
N LEU A 287 12.94 50.40 3.56
CA LEU A 287 11.70 49.62 3.42
C LEU A 287 11.75 48.68 2.20
N GLN A 288 12.38 49.12 1.11
CA GLN A 288 12.67 48.26 -0.05
C GLN A 288 13.62 47.11 0.32
N GLU A 289 14.69 47.39 1.06
CA GLU A 289 15.64 46.36 1.53
C GLU A 289 14.95 45.34 2.46
N GLU A 290 13.98 45.77 3.28
CA GLU A 290 13.16 44.88 4.10
C GLU A 290 12.26 43.97 3.24
N ILE A 291 11.58 44.52 2.23
CA ILE A 291 10.74 43.74 1.30
C ILE A 291 11.56 42.69 0.55
N GLU A 292 12.74 43.06 0.06
CA GLU A 292 13.66 42.14 -0.61
C GLU A 292 14.13 41.02 0.35
N ALA A 293 14.42 41.36 1.60
CA ALA A 293 14.78 40.37 2.63
C ALA A 293 13.62 39.39 2.91
N LEU A 294 12.37 39.88 2.98
CA LEU A 294 11.18 39.05 3.17
C LEU A 294 10.96 38.10 1.99
N HIS A 295 11.09 38.57 0.75
CA HIS A 295 11.00 37.70 -0.43
C HIS A 295 12.13 36.68 -0.50
N ALA A 296 13.35 37.06 -0.10
CA ALA A 296 14.47 36.13 -0.01
C ALA A 296 14.24 35.06 1.07
N GLU A 297 13.69 35.42 2.23
CA GLU A 297 13.28 34.47 3.27
C GLU A 297 12.18 33.54 2.74
N GLN A 298 11.15 34.08 2.09
CA GLN A 298 10.05 33.32 1.49
C GLN A 298 10.56 32.29 0.47
N ALA A 299 11.46 32.68 -0.43
CA ALA A 299 12.03 31.78 -1.42
C ALA A 299 12.83 30.64 -0.76
N ARG A 300 13.58 30.93 0.31
CA ARG A 300 14.29 29.89 1.08
C ARG A 300 13.31 28.91 1.72
N ILE A 301 12.23 29.40 2.33
CA ILE A 301 11.22 28.56 2.97
C ILE A 301 10.48 27.70 1.95
N VAL A 302 10.11 28.25 0.79
CA VAL A 302 9.48 27.48 -0.29
C VAL A 302 10.40 26.40 -0.85
N ALA A 303 11.70 26.70 -1.04
CA ALA A 303 12.69 25.71 -1.47
C ALA A 303 12.79 24.57 -0.43
N ARG A 304 12.91 24.94 0.85
CA ARG A 304 13.02 23.99 1.96
C ARG A 304 11.76 23.13 2.11
N SER A 305 10.57 23.70 1.98
CA SER A 305 9.30 22.95 1.92
C SER A 305 9.29 21.91 0.80
N GLY A 306 9.86 22.24 -0.36
CA GLY A 306 10.03 21.30 -1.47
C GLY A 306 10.95 20.13 -1.12
N GLU A 307 12.09 20.39 -0.47
CA GLU A 307 13.01 19.36 0.02
C GLU A 307 12.35 18.44 1.05
N LEU A 308 11.61 19.02 2.01
CA LEU A 308 10.89 18.26 3.02
C LEU A 308 9.84 17.33 2.42
N ALA A 309 9.09 17.81 1.41
CA ALA A 309 8.11 16.98 0.70
C ALA A 309 8.77 15.78 0.02
N GLN A 310 9.92 15.98 -0.64
CA GLN A 310 10.67 14.87 -1.23
C GLN A 310 11.20 13.90 -0.17
N ARG A 311 11.71 14.41 0.96
CA ARG A 311 12.21 13.59 2.07
C ARG A 311 11.09 12.77 2.71
N GLU A 312 9.91 13.36 2.86
CA GLU A 312 8.70 12.71 3.39
C GLU A 312 8.29 11.55 2.49
N GLU A 313 8.20 11.77 1.18
CA GLU A 313 7.82 10.70 0.25
C GLU A 313 8.89 9.59 0.21
N ARG A 314 10.19 9.93 0.29
CA ARG A 314 11.25 8.91 0.44
C ARG A 314 11.10 8.11 1.73
N ALA A 315 10.82 8.76 2.86
CA ALA A 315 10.59 8.10 4.14
C ALA A 315 9.37 7.17 4.08
N ARG A 316 8.27 7.62 3.45
CA ARG A 316 7.06 6.83 3.23
C ARG A 316 7.35 5.60 2.36
N ARG A 317 8.08 5.77 1.25
CA ARG A 317 8.51 4.64 0.39
C ARG A 317 9.34 3.62 1.16
N GLN A 318 10.31 4.07 1.96
CA GLN A 318 11.13 3.20 2.79
C GLN A 318 10.31 2.45 3.84
N LEU A 319 9.38 3.14 4.52
CA LEU A 319 8.52 2.53 5.54
C LEU A 319 7.69 1.39 4.94
N GLU A 320 7.03 1.64 3.81
CA GLU A 320 6.20 0.64 3.15
C GLU A 320 7.03 -0.53 2.62
N PHE A 321 8.22 -0.26 2.07
CA PHE A 321 9.15 -1.30 1.67
C PHE A 321 9.53 -2.21 2.85
N LEU A 322 9.90 -1.64 4.00
CA LEU A 322 10.29 -2.41 5.18
C LEU A 322 9.13 -3.23 5.75
N LYS A 323 7.92 -2.66 5.81
CA LYS A 323 6.72 -3.41 6.23
C LYS A 323 6.44 -4.61 5.33
N ALA A 324 6.49 -4.40 4.02
CA ALA A 324 6.29 -5.47 3.05
C ALA A 324 7.38 -6.54 3.16
N ASP A 325 8.64 -6.15 3.27
CA ASP A 325 9.77 -7.07 3.41
C ASP A 325 9.68 -7.88 4.72
N ARG A 326 9.31 -7.25 5.85
CA ARG A 326 9.07 -7.96 7.12
C ARG A 326 7.95 -8.97 6.99
N THR A 327 6.81 -8.58 6.42
CA THR A 327 5.67 -9.48 6.22
C THR A 327 6.05 -10.68 5.34
N ARG A 328 6.83 -10.46 4.27
CA ARG A 328 7.34 -11.55 3.43
C ARG A 328 8.30 -12.46 4.18
N LEU A 329 9.13 -11.91 5.06
CA LEU A 329 10.07 -12.68 5.87
C LEU A 329 9.34 -13.53 6.91
N GLU A 330 8.33 -12.99 7.57
CA GLU A 330 7.41 -13.72 8.46
C GLU A 330 6.75 -14.89 7.73
N GLN A 331 6.20 -14.65 6.53
CA GLN A 331 5.60 -15.72 5.71
C GLN A 331 6.64 -16.76 5.26
N ALA A 332 7.85 -16.35 4.91
CA ALA A 332 8.92 -17.27 4.53
C ALA A 332 9.32 -18.18 5.70
N LEU A 333 9.36 -17.62 6.92
CA LEU A 333 9.63 -18.35 8.16
C LEU A 333 8.53 -19.38 8.48
N GLU A 334 7.25 -19.04 8.28
CA GLU A 334 6.15 -20.00 8.46
C GLU A 334 6.21 -21.16 7.47
N LEU A 335 6.73 -20.92 6.27
CA LEU A 335 6.75 -21.92 5.20
C LEU A 335 7.98 -22.83 5.24
N VAL A 336 9.13 -22.32 5.68
CA VAL A 336 10.41 -23.05 5.66
C VAL A 336 10.68 -23.60 7.05
N ALA A 337 10.50 -24.92 7.22
CA ALA A 337 11.00 -25.61 8.41
C ALA A 337 12.53 -25.57 8.40
N GLU A 338 13.09 -24.92 9.42
CA GLU A 338 14.48 -24.84 9.91
C GLU A 338 15.64 -25.19 8.94
N GLY A 339 16.65 -24.31 8.84
CA GLY A 339 17.91 -24.64 8.17
C GLY A 339 18.88 -23.47 7.97
N ASP A 340 20.11 -23.79 7.52
CA ASP A 340 21.20 -22.83 7.30
C ASP A 340 20.89 -21.71 6.29
N GLN A 341 20.03 -21.99 5.31
CA GLN A 341 19.65 -21.00 4.30
C GLN A 341 18.80 -19.85 4.90
N LEU A 342 17.95 -20.18 5.89
CA LEU A 342 17.12 -19.22 6.61
C LEU A 342 17.97 -18.32 7.50
N SER A 343 18.96 -18.90 8.18
CA SER A 343 19.90 -18.13 9.02
C SER A 343 20.81 -17.22 8.19
N ALA A 344 21.29 -17.68 7.03
CA ALA A 344 22.04 -16.85 6.09
C ALA A 344 21.18 -15.70 5.52
N MET A 345 19.92 -15.97 5.21
CA MET A 345 18.97 -14.94 4.77
C MET A 345 18.73 -13.91 5.87
N LEU A 346 18.45 -14.32 7.09
CA LEU A 346 18.20 -13.42 8.23
C LEU A 346 19.43 -12.55 8.55
N ARG A 347 20.64 -13.13 8.51
CA ARG A 347 21.89 -12.38 8.64
C ARG A 347 22.08 -11.35 7.53
N LYS A 348 21.85 -11.75 6.27
CA LYS A 348 21.92 -10.83 5.12
C LYS A 348 20.91 -9.70 5.26
N ARG A 349 19.67 -9.98 5.68
CA ARG A 349 18.63 -8.97 5.89
C ARG A 349 19.01 -8.00 7.01
N ARG A 350 19.52 -8.50 8.14
CA ARG A 350 20.03 -7.64 9.22
C ARG A 350 21.12 -6.68 8.75
N GLN A 351 22.03 -7.13 7.88
CA GLN A 351 23.10 -6.28 7.33
C GLN A 351 22.58 -5.21 6.37
N LEU A 352 21.44 -5.44 5.74
CA LEU A 352 20.82 -4.52 4.78
C LEU A 352 19.84 -3.54 5.45
N LEU A 353 19.44 -3.77 6.70
CA LEU A 353 18.58 -2.85 7.41
C LEU A 353 19.33 -1.55 7.76
N PRO A 354 18.70 -0.38 7.59
CA PRO A 354 19.30 0.90 7.96
C PRO A 354 19.50 0.99 9.47
N GLY A 355 20.57 1.67 9.90
CA GLY A 355 20.84 1.93 11.31
C GLY A 355 19.81 2.88 11.93
N SER A 356 19.39 2.63 13.17
CA SER A 356 18.40 3.47 13.87
C SER A 356 18.96 4.81 14.36
N ALA A 357 20.26 4.87 14.65
CA ALA A 357 20.90 6.05 15.26
C ALA A 357 20.86 7.30 14.34
N GLU A 358 21.06 7.12 13.03
CA GLU A 358 21.01 8.23 12.06
C GLU A 358 19.61 8.84 11.99
N LEU A 359 18.56 8.01 12.00
CA LEU A 359 17.16 8.46 11.99
C LEU A 359 16.77 9.13 13.30
N ALA A 360 17.28 8.68 14.44
CA ALA A 360 17.05 9.33 15.73
C ALA A 360 17.65 10.75 15.75
N ALA A 361 18.89 10.91 15.28
CA ALA A 361 19.53 12.22 15.16
C ALA A 361 18.77 13.16 14.19
N GLU A 362 18.29 12.61 13.07
CA GLU A 362 17.47 13.36 12.11
C GLU A 362 16.13 13.82 12.71
N LEU A 363 15.47 12.97 13.51
CA LEU A 363 14.25 13.33 14.24
C LEU A 363 14.46 14.49 15.21
N ASP A 364 15.57 14.51 15.94
CA ASP A 364 15.93 15.59 16.86
C ASP A 364 16.29 16.89 16.14
N GLN A 365 16.91 16.79 14.96
CA GLN A 365 17.14 17.95 14.10
C GLN A 365 15.81 18.56 13.65
N TYR A 366 14.87 17.76 13.13
CA TYR A 366 13.58 18.27 12.67
C TYR A 366 12.69 18.80 13.79
N LEU A 367 12.80 18.26 15.01
CA LEU A 367 12.16 18.82 16.20
C LEU A 367 12.63 20.24 16.50
N ARG A 368 13.94 20.48 16.43
CA ARG A 368 14.52 21.81 16.64
C ARG A 368 14.10 22.78 15.53
N GLU A 369 14.14 22.32 14.28
CA GLU A 369 13.71 23.11 13.11
C GLU A 369 12.22 23.47 13.21
N LEU A 370 11.36 22.54 13.65
CA LEU A 370 9.94 22.77 13.89
C LEU A 370 9.72 23.85 14.95
N ASN A 371 10.41 23.76 16.09
CA ASN A 371 10.27 24.76 17.16
C ASN A 371 10.76 26.16 16.72
N GLN A 372 11.82 26.23 15.92
CA GLN A 372 12.30 27.50 15.37
C GLN A 372 11.30 28.08 14.35
N ALA A 373 10.74 27.24 13.48
CA ALA A 373 9.76 27.65 12.49
C ALA A 373 8.45 28.14 13.13
N THR A 374 7.98 27.49 14.19
CA THR A 374 6.78 27.93 14.92
C THR A 374 7.00 29.24 15.66
N LEU A 375 8.16 29.45 16.28
CA LEU A 375 8.51 30.74 16.88
C LEU A 375 8.54 31.85 15.83
N ARG A 376 9.21 31.62 14.69
CA ARG A 376 9.25 32.60 13.59
C ARG A 376 7.86 32.90 13.02
N GLN A 377 6.99 31.89 12.92
CA GLN A 377 5.60 32.08 12.52
C GLN A 377 4.84 33.00 13.51
N LEU A 378 5.01 32.80 14.82
CA LEU A 378 4.40 33.64 15.84
C LEU A 378 4.93 35.08 15.81
N GLU A 379 6.23 35.27 15.54
CA GLU A 379 6.81 36.60 15.32
C GLU A 379 6.16 37.31 14.13
N LEU A 380 6.00 36.63 12.99
CA LEU A 380 5.36 37.19 11.80
C LEU A 380 3.88 37.53 12.04
N ASP A 381 3.15 36.66 12.76
CA ASP A 381 1.77 36.92 13.18
C ASP A 381 1.67 38.16 14.07
N GLU A 382 2.62 38.36 14.99
CA GLU A 382 2.66 39.52 15.87
C GLU A 382 2.98 40.81 15.09
N ILE A 383 3.96 40.77 14.17
CA ILE A 383 4.28 41.90 13.27
C ILE A 383 3.04 42.32 12.47
N LEU A 384 2.29 41.36 11.92
CA LEU A 384 1.06 41.61 11.16
C LEU A 384 -0.09 42.15 12.03
N ARG A 385 -0.17 41.78 13.31
CA ARG A 385 -1.21 42.24 14.25
C ARG A 385 -0.93 43.60 14.88
N SER A 386 0.34 44.00 14.92
CA SER A 386 0.81 45.21 15.58
C SER A 386 1.30 46.31 14.63
N PRO A 387 0.66 46.57 13.45
CA PRO A 387 1.13 47.62 12.54
C PRO A 387 1.03 49.00 13.21
N ARG A 388 0.06 49.20 14.13
CA ARG A 388 -0.05 50.45 14.91
C ARG A 388 1.00 50.59 16.01
N LEU A 389 1.46 49.48 16.58
CA LEU A 389 2.48 49.48 17.63
C LEU A 389 3.87 49.72 17.02
N GLU A 390 4.16 49.08 15.88
CA GLU A 390 5.33 49.40 15.05
C GLU A 390 5.27 50.84 14.55
N SER A 391 4.12 51.31 14.04
CA SER A 391 3.96 52.71 13.62
C SER A 391 4.15 53.70 14.78
N ALA A 392 3.81 53.32 16.01
CA ALA A 392 4.01 54.14 17.22
C ALA A 392 5.44 54.08 17.77
N LEU A 393 6.17 52.97 17.55
CA LEU A 393 7.56 52.77 17.96
C LEU A 393 8.57 53.28 16.89
N GLN A 394 8.21 53.20 15.62
CA GLN A 394 8.94 53.74 14.46
C GLN A 394 8.48 55.15 14.08
N ALA A 395 7.43 55.69 14.72
CA ALA A 395 7.21 57.13 14.72
C ALA A 395 8.49 57.74 15.30
N PRO A 396 9.29 58.45 14.49
CA PRO A 396 10.48 59.07 15.02
C PRO A 396 10.03 60.03 16.12
N VAL A 397 10.71 60.00 17.26
CA VAL A 397 10.63 61.00 18.33
C VAL A 397 11.17 62.38 17.85
N GLY A 398 11.04 62.68 16.55
CA GLY A 398 11.51 63.90 15.89
C GLY A 398 11.38 63.80 14.37
N GLY A 399 10.41 64.53 13.83
CA GLY A 399 10.30 65.07 12.47
C GLY A 399 11.02 64.38 11.30
N MET A 400 10.24 63.82 10.37
CA MET A 400 10.48 64.04 8.94
C MET A 400 9.83 65.36 8.52
N GLU A 401 10.16 66.41 9.24
CA GLU A 401 10.06 67.76 8.74
C GLU A 401 11.34 67.97 7.95
N SER A 402 11.25 68.11 6.63
CA SER A 402 12.31 68.83 5.93
C SER A 402 12.36 70.20 6.58
N ARG A 403 13.31 70.39 7.50
CA ARG A 403 13.52 71.66 8.18
C ARG A 403 14.00 72.63 7.12
N GLY A 404 13.05 73.29 6.46
CA GLY A 404 13.33 74.45 5.65
C GLY A 404 14.07 75.47 6.52
N PRO A 405 14.83 76.40 5.92
CA PRO A 405 15.60 77.40 6.66
C PRO A 405 14.76 78.24 7.65
N ASN A 406 13.42 78.17 7.59
CA ASN A 406 12.48 78.88 8.45
C ASN A 406 11.72 78.02 9.49
N GLY A 407 12.01 76.72 9.62
CA GLY A 407 11.46 75.91 10.72
C GLY A 407 9.98 75.53 10.63
N ASP A 408 9.33 75.71 9.48
CA ASP A 408 7.98 75.19 9.24
C ASP A 408 8.04 73.75 8.69
N ALA A 409 7.25 72.87 9.31
CA ALA A 409 7.02 71.49 8.91
C ALA A 409 6.48 71.41 7.48
N SER A 410 7.34 71.22 6.47
CA SER A 410 6.87 70.99 5.11
C SER A 410 6.48 69.51 4.94
N PRO A 411 5.20 69.19 4.62
CA PRO A 411 4.78 67.82 4.39
C PRO A 411 5.57 67.20 3.24
N LEU A 412 5.85 65.89 3.31
CA LEU A 412 6.44 65.13 2.22
C LEU A 412 5.69 65.42 0.91
N PRO A 413 6.40 65.56 -0.24
CA PRO A 413 5.77 65.64 -1.55
C PRO A 413 4.73 64.53 -1.72
N PRO A 414 3.53 64.82 -2.25
CA PRO A 414 2.44 63.85 -2.35
C PRO A 414 2.83 62.59 -3.15
N GLU A 415 3.75 62.72 -4.11
CA GLU A 415 4.31 61.60 -4.89
C GLU A 415 5.13 60.63 -4.02
N LEU A 416 5.99 61.13 -3.13
CA LEU A 416 6.76 60.30 -2.20
C LEU A 416 5.86 59.64 -1.14
N ALA A 417 4.77 60.32 -0.73
CA ALA A 417 3.79 59.75 0.19
C ALA A 417 3.00 58.60 -0.46
N GLN A 418 2.68 58.70 -1.76
CA GLN A 418 2.04 57.62 -2.51
C GLN A 418 2.98 56.42 -2.70
N GLN A 419 4.23 56.66 -3.11
CA GLN A 419 5.24 55.60 -3.24
C GLN A 419 5.48 54.86 -1.92
N ARG A 420 5.56 55.59 -0.80
CA ARG A 420 5.65 54.97 0.53
C ARG A 420 4.45 54.07 0.82
N GLN A 421 3.25 54.53 0.53
CA GLN A 421 2.02 53.77 0.78
C GLN A 421 1.95 52.50 -0.09
N GLU A 422 2.44 52.55 -1.31
CA GLU A 422 2.55 51.38 -2.20
C GLU A 422 3.54 50.35 -1.63
N LEU A 423 4.74 50.78 -1.24
CA LEU A 423 5.73 49.90 -0.64
C LEU A 423 5.27 49.33 0.71
N GLU A 424 4.56 50.11 1.54
CA GLU A 424 3.97 49.59 2.79
C GLU A 424 2.91 48.50 2.53
N ARG A 425 2.12 48.63 1.45
CA ARG A 425 1.17 47.58 1.03
C ARG A 425 1.90 46.34 0.52
N GLU A 426 3.01 46.53 -0.20
CA GLU A 426 3.85 45.42 -0.66
C GLU A 426 4.51 44.69 0.49
N ARG A 427 5.06 45.41 1.47
CA ARG A 427 5.57 44.85 2.74
C ARG A 427 4.51 44.01 3.44
N GLN A 428 3.29 44.51 3.58
CA GLN A 428 2.18 43.75 4.19
C GLN A 428 1.85 42.47 3.42
N ARG A 429 1.83 42.53 2.08
CA ARG A 429 1.62 41.35 1.23
C ARG A 429 2.75 40.34 1.38
N ALA A 430 4.01 40.79 1.34
CA ALA A 430 5.18 39.94 1.50
C ALA A 430 5.19 39.24 2.88
N LEU A 431 4.84 39.95 3.95
CA LEU A 431 4.67 39.36 5.29
C LEU A 431 3.54 38.32 5.33
N GLN A 432 2.40 38.60 4.72
CA GLN A 432 1.27 37.67 4.68
C GLN A 432 1.61 36.40 3.87
N ASP A 433 2.26 36.57 2.73
CA ASP A 433 2.70 35.44 1.89
C ASP A 433 3.81 34.63 2.57
N LEU A 434 4.72 35.28 3.30
CA LEU A 434 5.73 34.62 4.12
C LEU A 434 5.09 33.81 5.25
N LEU A 435 4.09 34.36 5.94
CA LEU A 435 3.34 33.65 6.97
C LEU A 435 2.64 32.40 6.42
N LEU A 436 2.02 32.51 5.24
CA LEU A 436 1.42 31.36 4.55
C LEU A 436 2.47 30.30 4.18
N ALA A 437 3.65 30.73 3.71
CA ALA A 437 4.76 29.82 3.43
C ALA A 437 5.25 29.09 4.69
N TYR A 438 5.38 29.79 5.82
CA TYR A 438 5.72 29.19 7.11
C TYR A 438 4.64 28.22 7.62
N THR A 439 3.36 28.51 7.38
CA THR A 439 2.26 27.62 7.76
C THR A 439 2.34 26.28 7.01
N ASP A 440 2.56 26.31 5.68
CA ASP A 440 2.81 25.08 4.89
C ASP A 440 4.10 24.38 5.34
N TYR A 441 5.16 25.14 5.61
CA TYR A 441 6.45 24.61 6.07
C TYR A 441 6.36 23.85 7.39
N VAL A 442 5.72 24.43 8.41
CA VAL A 442 5.47 23.81 9.72
C VAL A 442 4.61 22.56 9.58
N SER A 443 3.57 22.60 8.73
CA SER A 443 2.73 21.45 8.44
C SER A 443 3.54 20.28 7.84
N ARG A 444 4.40 20.57 6.85
CA ARG A 444 5.29 19.57 6.23
C ARG A 444 6.33 19.02 7.19
N LEU A 445 6.95 19.85 8.02
CA LEU A 445 7.88 19.40 9.06
C LEU A 445 7.19 18.43 10.03
N SER A 446 5.99 18.76 10.49
CA SER A 446 5.21 17.90 11.38
C SER A 446 4.85 16.56 10.72
N ALA A 447 4.41 16.58 9.46
CA ALA A 447 4.09 15.39 8.69
C ALA A 447 5.32 14.49 8.47
N LEU A 448 6.45 15.07 8.05
CA LEU A 448 7.72 14.37 7.90
C LEU A 448 8.17 13.74 9.22
N GLN A 449 8.12 14.49 10.31
CA GLN A 449 8.52 13.98 11.62
C GLN A 449 7.65 12.80 12.06
N ALA A 450 6.33 12.88 11.87
CA ALA A 450 5.43 11.77 12.15
C ALA A 450 5.75 10.54 11.28
N MET A 451 6.11 10.74 10.00
CA MET A 451 6.53 9.67 9.10
C MET A 451 7.84 9.03 9.52
N LEU A 452 8.85 9.83 9.88
CA LEU A 452 10.16 9.35 10.35
C LEU A 452 10.05 8.58 11.66
N ARG A 453 9.17 9.01 12.59
CA ARG A 453 8.88 8.24 13.81
C ARG A 453 8.32 6.86 13.51
N LYS A 454 7.37 6.76 12.57
CA LYS A 454 6.83 5.48 12.11
C LYS A 454 7.91 4.61 11.46
N LEU A 455 8.75 5.19 10.62
CA LEU A 455 9.88 4.52 9.98
C LEU A 455 10.87 3.97 11.00
N HIS A 456 11.27 4.80 11.97
CA HIS A 456 12.16 4.41 13.05
C HIS A 456 11.57 3.25 13.87
N ALA A 457 10.30 3.33 14.26
CA ALA A 457 9.63 2.26 14.99
C ALA A 457 9.59 0.94 14.20
N GLU A 458 9.32 0.99 12.89
CA GLU A 458 9.32 -0.21 12.05
C GLU A 458 10.72 -0.81 11.91
N ILE A 459 11.76 0.01 11.77
CA ILE A 459 13.15 -0.45 11.72
C ILE A 459 13.54 -1.15 13.01
N VAL A 460 13.21 -0.56 14.17
CA VAL A 460 13.49 -1.17 15.48
C VAL A 460 12.74 -2.50 15.61
N ALA A 461 11.44 -2.52 15.32
CA ALA A 461 10.64 -3.75 15.37
C ALA A 461 11.16 -4.84 14.42
N TYR A 462 11.67 -4.45 13.24
CA TYR A 462 12.22 -5.39 12.27
C TYR A 462 13.57 -5.95 12.73
N HIS A 463 14.44 -5.13 13.31
CA HIS A 463 15.67 -5.61 13.94
C HIS A 463 15.38 -6.60 15.08
N GLU A 464 14.47 -6.24 15.98
CA GLU A 464 14.03 -7.09 17.08
C GLU A 464 13.49 -8.43 16.56
N PHE A 465 12.59 -8.40 15.57
CA PHE A 465 12.06 -9.59 14.94
C PHE A 465 13.17 -10.51 14.41
N ILE A 466 14.10 -9.99 13.61
CA ILE A 466 15.20 -10.81 13.05
C ILE A 466 16.06 -11.41 14.17
N ILE A 467 16.39 -10.62 15.20
CA ILE A 467 17.20 -11.09 16.33
C ILE A 467 16.48 -12.20 17.10
N THR A 468 15.19 -12.02 17.40
CA THR A 468 14.37 -13.05 18.06
C THR A 468 14.39 -14.33 17.24
N GLN A 469 14.09 -14.28 15.94
CA GLN A 469 14.09 -15.49 15.11
C GLN A 469 15.48 -16.14 15.01
N MET A 470 16.56 -15.34 14.98
CA MET A 470 17.92 -15.86 15.01
C MET A 470 18.31 -16.57 16.31
N LEU A 471 17.75 -16.15 17.46
CA LEU A 471 18.01 -16.79 18.76
C LEU A 471 17.36 -18.17 18.88
N TRP A 472 16.21 -18.37 18.25
CA TRP A 472 15.43 -19.61 18.34
C TRP A 472 15.77 -20.64 17.25
N MET A 473 16.58 -20.29 16.25
CA MET A 473 17.02 -21.25 15.23
C MET A 473 18.24 -22.06 15.71
N PRO A 474 18.23 -23.40 15.59
CA PRO A 474 19.41 -24.21 15.83
C PRO A 474 20.45 -23.91 14.73
N SER A 475 21.51 -23.17 15.06
CA SER A 475 22.58 -22.94 14.11
C SER A 475 23.43 -24.20 13.95
N SER A 476 23.42 -24.83 12.78
CA SER A 476 24.33 -25.93 12.42
C SER A 476 25.81 -25.49 12.39
N ALA A 477 26.08 -24.19 12.45
CA ALA A 477 27.37 -23.68 12.89
C ALA A 477 27.47 -23.79 14.42
N SER A 478 27.82 -25.00 14.87
CA SER A 478 28.51 -25.31 16.12
C SER A 478 28.47 -24.20 17.19
N ILE A 479 27.67 -24.45 18.22
CA ILE A 479 27.71 -23.82 19.56
C ILE A 479 29.14 -23.76 20.17
N LEU A 480 30.13 -24.41 19.54
CA LEU A 480 31.54 -24.40 19.92
C LEU A 480 32.37 -23.22 19.37
N ASP A 481 31.84 -22.40 18.46
CA ASP A 481 32.50 -21.16 18.00
C ASP A 481 31.95 -19.91 18.71
N PHE A 482 31.56 -20.11 19.97
CA PHE A 482 31.07 -19.09 20.89
C PHE A 482 32.20 -18.12 21.21
N ARG A 483 32.31 -17.01 20.47
CA ARG A 483 33.23 -15.91 20.81
C ARG A 483 32.57 -15.04 21.88
N PRO A 484 32.99 -15.07 23.15
CA PRO A 484 32.37 -14.30 24.24
C PRO A 484 32.36 -12.79 23.96
N ALA A 485 33.30 -12.29 23.14
CA ALA A 485 33.33 -10.91 22.68
C ALA A 485 32.13 -10.51 21.80
N GLN A 486 31.53 -11.44 21.04
CA GLN A 486 30.33 -11.16 20.22
C GLN A 486 29.06 -11.17 21.07
N LEU A 487 29.00 -11.99 22.12
CA LEU A 487 27.91 -11.97 23.08
C LEU A 487 27.98 -10.71 23.95
N LEU A 488 29.18 -10.28 24.35
CA LEU A 488 29.37 -8.97 24.99
C LEU A 488 29.03 -7.80 24.07
N LYS A 489 29.29 -7.88 22.75
CA LYS A 489 28.81 -6.86 21.79
C LYS A 489 27.28 -6.90 21.57
N GLY A 490 26.68 -8.08 21.61
CA GLY A 490 25.22 -8.24 21.56
C GLY A 490 24.52 -7.76 22.83
N MET A 491 25.12 -7.99 24.00
CA MET A 491 24.66 -7.47 25.29
C MET A 491 24.98 -5.99 25.46
N ALA A 492 26.07 -5.49 24.88
CA ALA A 492 26.38 -4.06 24.85
C ALA A 492 25.25 -3.27 24.18
N TRP A 493 24.60 -3.81 23.14
CA TRP A 493 23.41 -3.19 22.56
C TRP A 493 22.19 -3.20 23.49
N TYR A 494 22.00 -4.25 24.29
CA TYR A 494 20.95 -4.31 25.32
C TYR A 494 21.20 -3.32 26.47
N LEU A 495 22.47 -3.00 26.73
CA LEU A 495 22.93 -2.04 27.74
C LEU A 495 23.03 -0.60 27.19
N ASN A 496 23.03 -0.40 25.87
CA ASN A 496 23.02 0.91 25.19
C ASN A 496 21.59 1.32 24.80
N ARG A 497 20.62 1.06 25.68
CA ARG A 497 19.29 1.68 25.63
C ARG A 497 19.41 3.06 26.27
N ASP A 498 19.84 4.03 25.48
CA ASP A 498 19.52 5.45 25.67
C ASP A 498 18.69 5.93 24.48
#